data_AF-A0AAW1CM47-F1
#
_entry.id   AF-A0AAW1CM47-F1
#
_cell.length_a   1.000
_cell.length_b   1.000
_cell.length_c   1.000
_cell.angle_alpha   90.00
_cell.angle_beta   90.00
_cell.angle_gamma   90.00
#
_symmetry.space_group_name_H-M   'P 1'
#
loop_
_entity.id
_entity.type
_entity.pdbx_description
1 polymer ?
#
loop_
_entity_poly.entity_id
_entity_poly.type
_entity_poly.pdbx_seq_one_letter_code
_entity_poly.pdbx_strand_id
1 'polypeptide(L)'
;MTVEFTADCGTAQAEDSLQLYVPAFKRTTLVLDVEGDWPVLHKFSNNPAQWPQAAVVLPGNEVVFSLETASDYVKDDKANFYGFKCLVTGYEWSTDTYDGLKLLETELAFLGGMCSASLIKKDLILPPSSGKKFGLNKYNLVILKRFQKFFCGRSRS
;
A
#
# COMPACT_ATOMS: atom_id res chain seq x y z
N MET A 1 7.73 -0.41 8.60
CA MET A 1 7.19 0.38 7.46
C MET A 1 6.49 -0.56 6.48
N THR A 2 5.66 -0.07 5.57
CA THR A 2 5.07 -0.88 4.50
C THR A 2 5.30 -0.25 3.13
N VAL A 3 5.40 -1.09 2.09
CA VAL A 3 5.55 -0.68 0.69
C VAL A 3 4.50 -1.39 -0.15
N GLU A 4 3.72 -0.63 -0.91
CA GLU A 4 2.68 -1.15 -1.80
C GLU A 4 2.95 -0.67 -3.24
N PHE A 5 3.07 -1.60 -4.19
CA PHE A 5 3.26 -1.29 -5.59
C PHE A 5 1.92 -1.13 -6.30
N THR A 6 1.85 -0.21 -7.25
CA THR A 6 0.67 -0.04 -8.10
C THR A 6 0.66 -1.09 -9.22
N ALA A 7 -0.53 -1.48 -9.68
CA ALA A 7 -0.70 -2.56 -10.67
C ALA A 7 -0.12 -2.24 -12.08
N ASP A 8 0.20 -0.98 -12.34
CA ASP A 8 0.85 -0.48 -13.55
C ASP A 8 2.39 -0.61 -13.52
N CYS A 9 2.97 -1.06 -12.40
CA CYS A 9 4.40 -1.26 -12.27
C CYS A 9 4.90 -2.35 -13.24
N GLY A 10 6.05 -2.09 -13.84
CA GLY A 10 6.72 -3.01 -14.74
C GLY A 10 8.02 -2.41 -15.23
N THR A 11 8.83 -3.21 -15.89
CA THR A 11 10.03 -2.72 -16.55
C THR A 11 9.85 -2.75 -18.07
N ALA A 12 10.64 -1.96 -18.79
CA ALA A 12 10.51 -1.86 -20.23
C ALA A 12 11.00 -3.15 -20.91
N GLN A 13 12.09 -3.74 -20.39
CA GLN A 13 12.68 -4.98 -20.90
C GLN A 13 12.82 -6.04 -19.81
N ALA A 14 13.08 -7.29 -20.21
CA ALA A 14 13.20 -8.43 -19.27
C ALA A 14 14.50 -8.37 -18.45
N GLU A 15 15.51 -7.69 -18.99
CA GLU A 15 16.83 -7.47 -18.42
C GLU A 15 16.81 -6.33 -17.39
N ASP A 16 15.89 -5.38 -17.54
CA ASP A 16 15.62 -4.36 -16.55
C ASP A 16 15.05 -5.01 -15.29
N SER A 17 15.52 -4.55 -14.14
CA SER A 17 15.11 -5.19 -12.90
C SER A 17 15.23 -4.30 -11.67
N LEU A 18 14.29 -4.49 -10.74
CA LEU A 18 14.19 -3.76 -9.48
C LEU A 18 14.43 -4.72 -8.31
N GLN A 19 15.30 -4.35 -7.39
CA GLN A 19 15.60 -5.08 -6.18
C GLN A 19 15.46 -4.18 -4.96
N LEU A 20 14.82 -4.69 -3.90
CA LEU A 20 14.65 -3.98 -2.64
C LEU A 20 15.62 -4.52 -1.60
N TYR A 21 16.27 -3.62 -0.90
CA TYR A 21 17.15 -3.92 0.22
C TYR A 21 16.70 -3.16 1.45
N VAL A 22 16.89 -3.76 2.62
CA VAL A 22 16.84 -3.02 3.87
C VAL A 22 18.26 -2.99 4.41
N PRO A 23 18.78 -1.80 4.76
CA PRO A 23 20.14 -1.70 5.25
C PRO A 23 20.27 -2.39 6.61
N ALA A 24 21.38 -3.08 6.83
CA ALA A 24 21.71 -3.59 8.17
C ALA A 24 21.83 -2.43 9.16
N PHE A 25 21.41 -2.68 10.40
CA PHE A 25 21.45 -1.70 11.47
C PHE A 25 22.91 -1.32 11.79
N LYS A 26 23.42 -0.22 11.21
CA LYS A 26 24.77 0.28 11.46
C LYS A 26 24.85 0.95 12.84
N ARG A 27 24.95 0.14 13.90
CA ARG A 27 25.44 0.63 15.20
C ARG A 27 26.94 0.84 15.05
N THR A 28 27.34 2.10 14.93
CA THR A 28 28.70 2.65 15.21
C THR A 28 29.65 2.83 14.00
N THR A 29 29.99 4.10 13.75
CA THR A 29 31.23 4.70 13.21
C THR A 29 31.98 4.09 12.01
N LEU A 30 32.03 4.90 10.94
CA LEU A 30 33.20 5.12 10.05
C LEU A 30 33.70 3.97 9.15
N VAL A 31 32.84 3.09 8.69
CA VAL A 31 33.13 2.31 7.47
C VAL A 31 31.85 2.15 6.66
N LEU A 32 31.82 2.78 5.49
CA LEU A 32 30.81 2.59 4.44
C LEU A 32 31.05 1.23 3.79
N ASP A 33 30.82 0.15 4.55
CA ASP A 33 30.78 -1.17 3.93
C ASP A 33 29.36 -1.44 3.44
N VAL A 34 29.27 -1.85 2.17
CA VAL A 34 28.04 -2.21 1.45
C VAL A 34 27.66 -3.67 1.75
N GLU A 35 28.47 -4.39 2.53
CA GLU A 35 28.28 -5.81 2.91
C GLU A 35 27.10 -6.10 3.86
N GLY A 36 26.23 -5.13 4.17
CA GLY A 36 25.17 -5.27 5.16
C GLY A 36 23.73 -5.31 4.62
N ASP A 37 23.51 -5.03 3.35
CA ASP A 37 22.16 -4.80 2.83
C ASP A 37 21.50 -6.13 2.49
N TRP A 38 20.42 -6.47 3.20
CA TRP A 38 19.74 -7.74 3.01
C TRP A 38 18.58 -7.58 2.01
N PRO A 39 18.49 -8.47 0.99
CA PRO A 39 17.42 -8.42 0.03
C PRO A 39 16.10 -8.77 0.69
N VAL A 40 15.09 -7.93 0.51
CA VAL A 40 13.76 -8.14 1.11
C VAL A 40 12.95 -9.15 0.30
N LEU A 41 12.99 -9.03 -1.02
CA LEU A 41 12.19 -9.80 -1.96
C LEU A 41 13.07 -10.31 -3.10
N HIS A 42 12.49 -11.13 -3.98
CA HIS A 42 13.12 -11.49 -5.24
C HIS A 42 13.17 -10.28 -6.18
N LYS A 43 14.02 -10.38 -7.20
CA LYS A 43 14.19 -9.34 -8.23
C LYS A 43 12.93 -9.24 -9.09
N PHE A 44 12.37 -8.05 -9.23
CA PHE A 44 11.24 -7.80 -10.11
C PHE A 44 11.72 -7.47 -11.51
N SER A 45 11.04 -7.99 -12.53
CA SER A 45 11.35 -7.74 -13.94
C SER A 45 10.06 -7.47 -14.73
N ASN A 46 10.10 -7.57 -16.07
CA ASN A 46 8.94 -7.38 -16.96
C ASN A 46 7.96 -8.57 -16.92
N ASN A 47 7.62 -9.03 -15.72
CA ASN A 47 6.58 -10.01 -15.47
C ASN A 47 5.64 -9.48 -14.38
N PRO A 48 4.41 -9.07 -14.72
CA PRO A 48 3.44 -8.55 -13.75
C PRO A 48 3.17 -9.48 -12.56
N ALA A 49 3.31 -10.80 -12.75
CA ALA A 49 3.08 -11.79 -11.68
C ALA A 49 4.18 -11.79 -10.60
N GLN A 50 5.36 -11.22 -10.90
CA GLN A 50 6.46 -11.08 -9.93
C GLN A 50 6.26 -9.87 -9.00
N TRP A 51 5.49 -8.88 -9.44
CA TRP A 51 5.23 -7.67 -8.66
C TRP A 51 4.26 -7.98 -7.50
N PRO A 52 4.60 -7.58 -6.26
CA PRO A 52 3.72 -7.79 -5.12
C PRO A 52 2.36 -7.11 -5.32
N GLN A 53 1.28 -7.90 -5.25
CA GLN A 53 -0.10 -7.39 -5.37
C GLN A 53 -0.66 -6.86 -4.05
N ALA A 54 0.06 -7.07 -2.94
CA ALA A 54 -0.31 -6.65 -1.61
C ALA A 54 0.84 -5.86 -0.98
N ALA A 55 0.51 -5.02 0.01
CA ALA A 55 1.48 -4.28 0.78
C ALA A 55 2.47 -5.23 1.48
N VAL A 56 3.76 -4.94 1.33
CA VAL A 56 4.87 -5.68 1.92
C VAL A 56 5.31 -4.97 3.19
N VAL A 57 5.35 -5.70 4.30
CA VAL A 57 5.84 -5.17 5.59
C VAL A 57 7.35 -5.30 5.64
N LEU A 58 8.03 -4.16 5.78
CA LEU A 58 9.49 -4.11 5.94
C LEU A 58 9.84 -3.74 7.39
N PRO A 59 10.78 -4.48 8.02
CA PRO A 59 11.40 -4.06 9.27
C PRO A 59 12.36 -2.89 9.05
N GLY A 60 12.62 -2.14 10.11
CA GLY A 60 13.44 -0.93 10.03
C GLY A 60 12.66 0.31 9.56
N ASN A 61 13.42 1.37 9.36
CA ASN A 61 12.95 2.72 9.00
C ASN A 61 13.54 3.20 7.66
N GLU A 62 14.26 2.33 6.95
CA GLU A 62 14.93 2.65 5.70
C GLU A 62 14.76 1.49 4.73
N VAL A 63 14.61 1.83 3.45
CA VAL A 63 14.54 0.88 2.34
C VAL A 63 15.29 1.48 1.16
N VAL A 64 16.08 0.66 0.48
CA VAL A 64 16.84 1.03 -0.70
C VAL A 64 16.23 0.34 -1.92
N PHE A 65 15.90 1.14 -2.94
CA PHE A 65 15.44 0.67 -4.23
C PHE A 65 16.62 0.68 -5.20
N SER A 66 17.02 -0.50 -5.68
CA SER A 66 18.08 -0.65 -6.68
C SER A 66 17.45 -1.02 -8.01
N LEU A 67 17.47 -0.08 -8.96
CA LEU A 67 16.99 -0.27 -10.32
C LEU A 67 18.20 -0.45 -11.24
N GLU A 68 18.25 -1.59 -11.92
CA GLU A 68 19.22 -1.88 -12.96
C GLU A 68 18.50 -1.84 -14.31
N THR A 69 19.03 -1.05 -15.25
CA THR A 69 18.50 -0.92 -16.60
C THR A 69 19.47 -1.47 -17.63
N ALA A 70 18.97 -2.10 -18.68
CA ALA A 70 19.78 -2.45 -19.85
C ALA A 70 20.31 -1.19 -20.56
N SER A 71 21.45 -1.32 -21.24
CA SER A 71 22.01 -0.22 -22.05
C SER A 71 21.39 -0.15 -23.45
N ASP A 72 20.94 -1.29 -23.97
CA ASP A 72 20.58 -1.46 -25.39
C ASP A 72 19.06 -1.65 -25.53
N TYR A 73 18.35 -0.53 -25.53
CA TYR A 73 16.89 -0.54 -25.65
C TYR A 73 16.45 -0.92 -27.07
N VAL A 74 15.69 -2.01 -27.17
CA VAL A 74 14.96 -2.35 -28.38
C VAL A 74 13.67 -1.54 -28.39
N LYS A 75 13.35 -0.88 -29.52
CA LYS A 75 12.07 -0.19 -29.67
C LYS A 75 10.94 -1.22 -29.71
N ASP A 76 10.17 -1.29 -28.65
CA ASP A 76 8.94 -2.06 -28.56
C ASP A 76 7.81 -1.14 -28.09
N ASP A 77 6.78 -1.00 -28.93
CA ASP A 77 5.59 -0.18 -28.62
C ASP A 77 4.74 -0.77 -27.48
N LYS A 78 4.99 -2.02 -27.09
CA LYS A 78 4.33 -2.71 -25.97
C LYS A 78 5.15 -2.67 -24.68
N ALA A 79 6.36 -2.10 -24.70
CA ALA A 79 7.20 -2.03 -23.52
C ALA A 79 6.60 -1.10 -22.45
N ASN A 80 6.71 -1.50 -21.18
CA ASN A 80 6.23 -0.71 -20.06
C ASN A 80 7.33 0.26 -19.59
N PHE A 81 7.36 1.47 -20.15
CA PHE A 81 8.28 2.53 -19.76
C PHE A 81 7.88 3.27 -18.48
N TYR A 82 6.81 2.83 -17.80
CA TYR A 82 6.35 3.47 -16.57
C TYR A 82 7.35 3.29 -15.42
N GLY A 83 8.08 2.15 -15.40
CA GLY A 83 8.94 1.79 -14.29
C GLY A 83 8.12 1.36 -13.08
N PHE A 84 8.48 1.88 -11.89
CA PHE A 84 7.80 1.55 -10.65
C PHE A 84 7.23 2.78 -9.96
N LYS A 85 6.08 2.58 -9.34
CA LYS A 85 5.45 3.51 -8.42
C LYS A 85 5.02 2.74 -7.20
N CYS A 86 5.38 3.24 -6.02
CA CYS A 86 4.98 2.63 -4.78
C CYS A 86 4.50 3.67 -3.77
N LEU A 87 3.62 3.24 -2.89
CA LEU A 87 3.25 3.96 -1.68
C LEU A 87 4.07 3.40 -0.52
N VAL A 88 4.82 4.27 0.15
CA VAL A 88 5.56 3.91 1.36
C VAL A 88 4.83 4.49 2.56
N THR A 89 4.43 3.63 3.50
CA THR A 89 3.78 4.05 4.75
C THR A 89 4.71 3.78 5.93
N GLY A 90 5.16 4.87 6.56
CA GLY A 90 5.87 4.83 7.84
C GLY A 90 4.88 4.84 8.99
N TYR A 91 5.20 4.08 10.04
CA TYR A 91 4.47 4.16 11.30
C TYR A 91 5.44 4.68 12.35
N GLU A 92 5.08 5.78 13.01
CA GLU A 92 5.81 6.27 14.16
C GLU A 92 5.36 5.48 15.39
N TRP A 93 6.31 4.83 16.06
CA TRP A 93 6.02 4.13 17.30
C TRP A 93 6.12 5.12 18.47
N SER A 94 4.98 5.62 18.94
CA SER A 94 4.93 6.40 20.17
C SER A 94 5.34 5.52 21.36
N THR A 95 6.36 5.92 22.10
CA THR A 95 6.78 5.22 23.34
C THR A 95 5.75 5.35 24.47
N ASP A 96 4.80 6.27 24.33
CA ASP A 96 3.72 6.44 25.27
C ASP A 96 2.67 5.35 25.08
N THR A 97 2.69 4.38 25.99
CA THR A 97 1.81 3.19 26.06
C THR A 97 0.30 3.48 25.92
N TYR A 98 -0.12 4.74 26.08
CA TYR A 98 -1.53 5.16 26.05
C TYR A 98 -2.08 5.52 24.65
N ASP A 99 -1.23 5.79 23.65
CA ASP A 99 -1.70 6.27 22.34
C ASP A 99 -1.85 5.19 21.27
N GLY A 100 -1.30 3.98 21.50
CA GLY A 100 -1.44 2.85 20.58
C GLY A 100 -2.91 2.44 20.34
N LEU A 101 -3.75 2.47 21.38
CA LEU A 101 -5.19 2.21 21.26
C LEU A 101 -5.91 3.28 20.44
N LYS A 102 -5.58 4.57 20.64
CA LYS A 102 -6.17 5.66 19.86
C LYS A 102 -5.77 5.61 18.39
N LEU A 103 -4.52 5.27 18.11
CA LEU A 103 -4.04 5.09 16.73
C LEU A 103 -4.78 3.93 16.06
N LEU A 104 -4.93 2.81 16.76
CA LEU A 104 -5.71 1.66 16.28
C LEU A 104 -7.18 2.03 16.03
N GLU A 105 -7.81 2.75 16.95
CA GLU A 105 -9.18 3.26 16.78
C GLU A 105 -9.30 4.16 15.54
N THR A 106 -8.30 5.00 15.28
CA THR A 106 -8.26 5.91 14.13
C THR A 106 -8.12 5.16 12.81
N GLU A 107 -7.20 4.18 12.73
CA GLU A 107 -7.01 3.35 11.55
C GLU A 107 -8.24 2.49 11.24
N LEU A 108 -8.84 1.87 12.26
CA LEU A 108 -10.08 1.11 12.12
C LEU A 108 -11.25 2.00 11.67
N ALA A 109 -11.33 3.23 12.18
CA ALA A 109 -12.31 4.22 11.75
C ALA A 109 -12.17 4.55 10.26
N PHE A 110 -10.94 4.82 9.85
CA PHE A 110 -10.60 5.18 8.49
C PHE A 110 -10.96 4.05 7.51
N LEU A 111 -10.49 2.82 7.78
CA LEU A 111 -10.77 1.65 6.95
C LEU A 111 -12.28 1.33 6.88
N GLY A 112 -12.96 1.35 8.02
CA GLY A 112 -14.41 1.16 8.05
C GLY A 112 -15.16 2.21 7.23
N GLY A 113 -14.65 3.45 7.23
CA GLY A 113 -15.22 4.58 6.51
C GLY A 113 -15.02 4.42 5.00
N MET A 114 -13.82 4.04 4.57
CA MET A 114 -13.49 3.77 3.18
C MET A 114 -14.32 2.62 2.59
N CYS A 115 -14.47 1.52 3.35
CA CYS A 115 -15.32 0.39 2.97
C CYS A 115 -16.80 0.83 2.86
N SER A 116 -17.30 1.56 3.86
CA SER A 116 -18.68 2.06 3.87
C SER A 116 -18.94 3.03 2.71
N ALA A 117 -18.01 3.93 2.42
CA ALA A 117 -18.09 4.86 1.30
C ALA A 117 -18.13 4.12 -0.04
N SER A 118 -17.37 3.04 -0.17
CA SER A 118 -17.37 2.20 -1.38
C SER A 118 -18.71 1.50 -1.59
N LEU A 119 -19.40 1.07 -0.52
CA LEU A 119 -20.76 0.51 -0.59
C LEU A 119 -21.83 1.56 -0.94
N ILE A 120 -21.60 2.84 -0.61
CA ILE A 120 -22.52 3.95 -0.85
C ILE A 120 -22.43 4.47 -2.30
N LYS A 121 -21.36 4.14 -3.05
CA LYS A 121 -21.19 4.55 -4.46
C LYS A 121 -22.36 4.05 -5.31
N LYS A 122 -22.92 4.95 -6.14
CA LYS A 122 -24.14 4.70 -6.92
C LYS A 122 -24.00 3.63 -8.00
N ASP A 123 -22.75 3.31 -8.38
CA ASP A 123 -22.42 2.36 -9.45
C ASP A 123 -21.93 1.01 -8.91
N LEU A 124 -22.48 0.57 -7.77
CA LEU A 124 -22.13 -0.73 -7.20
C LEU A 124 -22.77 -1.86 -8.02
N ILE A 125 -21.99 -2.51 -8.87
CA ILE A 125 -22.41 -3.69 -9.64
C ILE A 125 -22.50 -4.87 -8.67
N LEU A 126 -23.71 -5.13 -8.17
CA LEU A 126 -23.99 -6.29 -7.35
C LEU A 126 -24.21 -7.52 -8.25
N PRO A 127 -23.77 -8.72 -7.83
CA PRO A 127 -24.16 -9.96 -8.51
C PRO A 127 -25.69 -10.09 -8.54
N PRO A 128 -26.29 -10.60 -9.63
CA PRO A 128 -27.74 -10.61 -9.81
C PRO A 128 -28.40 -11.48 -8.74
N SER A 129 -28.99 -10.83 -7.72
CA SER A 129 -29.86 -11.48 -6.75
C SER A 129 -31.31 -11.21 -7.13
N SER A 130 -32.10 -12.27 -7.16
CA SER A 130 -33.52 -12.25 -7.49
C SER A 130 -34.31 -11.31 -6.58
N GLY A 131 -34.80 -10.21 -7.15
CA GLY A 131 -36.04 -9.55 -6.73
C GLY A 131 -36.02 -8.73 -5.44
N LYS A 132 -35.73 -7.43 -5.57
CA LYS A 132 -36.60 -6.29 -5.16
C LYS A 132 -35.79 -4.99 -5.29
N LYS A 133 -36.26 -4.05 -6.13
CA LYS A 133 -35.71 -2.68 -6.21
C LYS A 133 -36.02 -1.92 -4.91
N PHE A 134 -35.18 -2.07 -3.90
CA PHE A 134 -35.20 -1.22 -2.71
C PHE A 134 -34.35 0.03 -2.98
N GLY A 135 -34.94 1.22 -2.82
CA GLY A 135 -34.27 2.49 -3.13
C GLY A 135 -33.01 2.73 -2.30
N LEU A 136 -31.86 2.80 -2.97
CA LEU A 136 -30.53 3.05 -2.39
C LEU A 136 -30.43 4.31 -1.49
N ASN A 137 -31.31 5.30 -1.66
CA ASN A 137 -31.21 6.59 -0.98
C ASN A 137 -31.44 6.53 0.54
N LYS A 138 -32.28 5.62 1.06
CA LYS A 138 -32.54 5.54 2.50
C LYS A 138 -31.40 4.86 3.27
N TYR A 139 -30.75 3.86 2.67
CA TYR A 139 -29.68 3.10 3.31
C TYR A 139 -28.38 3.91 3.42
N ASN A 140 -28.04 4.68 2.38
CA ASN A 140 -26.87 5.56 2.40
C ASN A 140 -26.92 6.56 3.55
N LEU A 141 -28.08 7.16 3.82
CA LEU A 141 -28.26 8.11 4.93
C LEU A 141 -28.19 7.44 6.31
N VAL A 142 -28.65 6.19 6.45
CA VAL A 142 -28.58 5.44 7.71
C VAL A 142 -27.15 4.99 8.02
N ILE A 143 -26.40 4.54 7.01
CA ILE A 143 -24.99 4.15 7.16
C ILE A 143 -24.16 5.39 7.54
N LEU A 144 -24.28 6.50 6.81
CA LEU A 144 -23.57 7.75 7.15
C LEU A 144 -23.93 8.27 8.55
N LYS A 145 -25.21 8.27 8.94
CA LYS A 145 -25.63 8.71 10.28
C LYS A 145 -25.12 7.79 11.39
N ARG A 146 -25.07 6.47 11.16
CA ARG A 146 -24.51 5.52 12.14
C ARG A 146 -22.98 5.65 12.22
N PHE A 147 -22.30 5.84 11.10
CA PHE A 147 -20.85 6.05 11.06
C PHE A 147 -20.45 7.34 11.79
N GLN A 148 -21.14 8.45 11.50
CA GLN A 148 -20.91 9.72 12.18
C GLN A 148 -21.21 9.65 13.69
N LYS A 149 -22.23 8.89 14.10
CA LYS A 149 -22.55 8.71 15.53
C LYS A 149 -21.55 7.81 16.26
N PHE A 150 -21.00 6.79 15.60
CA PHE A 150 -20.03 5.86 16.20
C PHE A 150 -18.65 6.50 16.37
N PHE A 151 -18.21 7.33 15.42
CA PHE A 151 -16.87 7.95 15.46
C PHE A 151 -16.84 9.37 16.04
N CYS A 152 -17.85 10.21 15.77
CA CYS A 152 -17.88 11.59 16.29
C CYS A 152 -18.50 11.68 17.70
N GLY A 153 -19.25 10.65 18.12
CA GLY A 153 -19.95 10.62 19.41
C GLY A 153 -19.07 10.31 20.63
N ARG A 154 -17.81 9.89 20.45
CA ARG A 154 -16.87 9.61 21.56
C ARG A 154 -15.92 10.75 21.90
N SER A 155 -15.92 11.85 21.14
CA SER A 155 -15.10 13.05 21.43
C SER A 155 -15.66 13.94 22.55
N ARG A 156 -16.55 13.42 23.40
CA ARG A 156 -17.02 14.08 24.63
C ARG A 156 -17.17 13.03 25.72
N SER A 157 -16.06 12.65 26.32
CA SER A 157 -15.98 12.15 27.70
C SER A 157 -14.67 12.57 28.30
#